data_AF-A0A0Q4IGQ4-F1
#
_entry.id   AF-A0A0Q4IGQ4-F1
#
_cell.length_a   1.000
_cell.length_b   1.000
_cell.length_c   1.000
_cell.angle_alpha   90.00
_cell.angle_beta   90.00
_cell.angle_gamma   90.00
#
_symmetry.space_group_name_H-M   'P 1'
#
loop_
_entity.id
_entity.type
_entity.pdbx_description
1 polymer ?
#
loop_
_entity_poly.entity_id
_entity_poly.type
_entity_poly.pdbx_seq_one_letter_code
_entity_poly.pdbx_strand_id
1 'polypeptide(L)'
;MSEMRFKLSILAIVAALSLSASPGIGAIIGLFFGFGIAFFVAGPSFMIAGTLRGAGLPLNDKDVAVILILLYVAMVLGLAYVAWQAWDRSDMDRARLYVVKATLFTALPVMGWLSIQALADAWP
;
A
#
# COMPACT_ATOMS: atom_id res chain seq x y z
N MET A 1 -10.34 -1.65 19.86
CA MET A 1 -9.53 -2.84 19.47
C MET A 1 -8.69 -3.28 20.65
N SER A 2 -8.81 -4.53 21.07
CA SER A 2 -8.07 -5.03 22.23
C SER A 2 -6.55 -4.98 22.04
N GLU A 3 -5.82 -4.87 23.15
CA GLU A 3 -4.36 -4.76 23.14
C GLU A 3 -3.68 -5.98 22.54
N MET A 4 -4.18 -7.19 22.83
CA MET A 4 -3.66 -8.43 22.24
C MET A 4 -3.79 -8.42 20.71
N ARG A 5 -4.96 -8.02 20.18
CA ARG A 5 -5.18 -7.92 18.74
C ARG A 5 -4.23 -6.91 18.11
N PHE A 6 -3.99 -5.78 18.78
CA PHE A 6 -3.03 -4.78 18.33
C PHE A 6 -1.61 -5.34 18.22
N LYS A 7 -1.11 -5.97 19.28
CA LYS A 7 0.22 -6.59 19.27
C LYS A 7 0.35 -7.65 18.17
N LEU A 8 -0.65 -8.50 18.01
CA LEU A 8 -0.68 -9.52 16.95
C LEU A 8 -0.69 -8.90 15.55
N SER A 9 -1.45 -7.83 15.33
CA SER A 9 -1.47 -7.14 14.04
C SER A 9 -0.11 -6.53 13.68
N ILE A 10 0.54 -5.87 14.63
CA ILE A 10 1.88 -5.30 14.41
C ILE A 10 2.90 -6.42 14.15
N LEU A 11 2.86 -7.50 14.93
CA LEU A 11 3.72 -8.66 14.71
C LEU A 11 3.51 -9.28 13.33
N ALA A 12 2.25 -9.41 12.89
CA ALA A 12 1.93 -9.93 11.57
C ALA A 12 2.46 -9.04 10.44
N ILE A 13 2.37 -7.71 10.59
CA ILE A 13 2.93 -6.75 9.61
C ILE A 13 4.45 -6.91 9.53
N VAL A 14 5.14 -6.99 10.68
CA VAL A 14 6.60 -7.20 10.71
C VAL A 14 6.97 -8.54 10.08
N ALA A 15 6.26 -9.61 10.42
CA ALA A 15 6.50 -10.93 9.83
C ALA A 15 6.30 -10.91 8.31
N ALA A 16 5.25 -10.26 7.82
CA ALA A 16 4.99 -10.09 6.39
C ALA A 16 6.10 -9.29 5.70
N LEU A 17 6.62 -8.21 6.32
CA LEU A 17 7.77 -7.46 5.79
C LEU A 17 9.01 -8.34 5.67
N SER A 18 9.31 -9.15 6.69
CA SER A 18 10.43 -10.07 6.68
C SER A 18 10.29 -11.15 5.60
N LEU A 19 9.09 -11.70 5.43
CA LEU A 19 8.81 -12.68 4.37
C LEU A 19 8.94 -12.05 2.98
N SER A 20 8.46 -10.81 2.82
CA SER A 20 8.57 -10.05 1.58
C SER A 20 10.02 -9.82 1.13
N ALA A 21 10.97 -9.74 2.05
CA ALA A 21 12.40 -9.59 1.76
C ALA A 21 13.13 -10.92 1.52
N SER A 22 12.48 -12.06 1.70
CA SER A 22 13.15 -13.36 1.58
C SER A 22 13.31 -13.79 0.10
N PRO A 23 14.42 -14.45 -0.31
CA PRO A 23 14.65 -14.80 -1.71
C PRO A 23 13.59 -15.73 -2.33
N GLY A 24 13.06 -16.69 -1.57
CA GLY A 24 12.06 -17.63 -2.08
C GLY A 24 10.63 -17.09 -1.98
N ILE A 25 10.16 -16.85 -0.74
CA ILE A 25 8.78 -16.42 -0.50
C ILE A 25 8.57 -14.99 -0.99
N GLY A 26 9.56 -14.11 -0.82
CA GLY A 26 9.52 -12.74 -1.32
C GLY A 26 9.38 -12.68 -2.84
N ALA A 27 10.08 -13.53 -3.60
CA ALA A 27 9.91 -13.60 -5.06
C ALA A 27 8.48 -14.01 -5.47
N ILE A 28 7.88 -15.01 -4.79
CA ILE A 28 6.49 -15.41 -5.03
C ILE A 28 5.53 -14.25 -4.74
N ILE A 29 5.71 -13.56 -3.61
CA ILE A 29 4.93 -12.37 -3.26
C ILE A 29 5.13 -11.29 -4.33
N GLY A 30 6.35 -11.11 -4.82
CA GLY A 30 6.73 -10.12 -5.82
C GLY A 30 6.03 -10.36 -7.14
N LEU A 31 5.90 -11.63 -7.53
CA LEU A 31 5.12 -12.03 -8.70
C LEU A 31 3.65 -11.60 -8.55
N PHE A 32 3.01 -11.88 -7.41
CA PHE A 32 1.64 -11.45 -7.15
C PHE A 32 1.49 -9.93 -7.11
N PHE A 33 2.44 -9.18 -6.55
CA PHE A 33 2.45 -7.72 -6.64
C PHE A 33 2.58 -7.23 -8.08
N GLY A 34 3.46 -7.84 -8.89
CA GLY A 34 3.62 -7.53 -10.30
C GLY A 34 2.32 -7.74 -11.10
N PHE A 35 1.68 -8.90 -10.93
CA PHE A 35 0.36 -9.17 -11.49
C PHE A 35 -0.68 -8.15 -10.99
N GLY A 36 -0.69 -7.87 -9.69
CA GLY A 36 -1.58 -6.90 -9.07
C GLY A 36 -1.49 -5.53 -9.76
N ILE A 37 -0.27 -5.02 -9.92
CA ILE A 37 -0.01 -3.74 -10.56
C ILE A 37 -0.42 -3.77 -12.04
N ALA A 38 -0.01 -4.80 -12.78
CA ALA A 38 -0.28 -4.89 -14.21
C ALA A 38 -1.79 -4.91 -14.53
N PHE A 39 -2.57 -5.71 -13.79
CA PHE A 39 -3.98 -5.92 -14.10
C PHE A 39 -4.93 -4.97 -13.38
N PHE A 40 -4.62 -4.56 -12.15
CA PHE A 40 -5.54 -3.75 -11.33
C PHE A 40 -5.14 -2.28 -11.19
N VAL A 41 -3.92 -1.92 -11.58
CA VAL A 41 -3.46 -0.51 -11.56
C VAL A 41 -3.25 0.00 -12.97
N ALA A 42 -2.39 -0.64 -13.76
CA ALA A 42 -2.02 -0.16 -15.08
C ALA A 42 -3.22 -0.15 -16.04
N GLY A 43 -3.95 -1.26 -16.16
CA GLY A 43 -5.14 -1.36 -17.01
C GLY A 43 -6.18 -0.25 -16.76
N PRO A 44 -6.69 -0.11 -15.51
CA PRO A 44 -7.61 0.97 -15.16
C PRO A 44 -7.01 2.36 -15.38
N SER A 45 -5.71 2.57 -15.11
CA SER A 45 -5.04 3.86 -15.32
C SER A 45 -5.07 4.27 -16.79
N PHE A 46 -4.81 3.34 -17.72
CA PHE A 46 -4.89 3.59 -19.15
C PHE A 46 -6.31 3.95 -19.60
N MET A 47 -7.33 3.26 -19.06
CA MET A 47 -8.73 3.57 -19.36
C MET A 47 -9.09 4.98 -18.90
N ILE A 48 -8.73 5.34 -17.65
CA ILE A 48 -8.95 6.67 -17.09
C ILE A 48 -8.23 7.74 -17.93
N ALA A 49 -6.96 7.52 -18.27
CA ALA A 49 -6.19 8.45 -19.11
C ALA A 49 -6.82 8.63 -20.50
N GLY A 50 -7.35 7.55 -21.10
CA GLY A 50 -8.08 7.59 -22.37
C GLY A 50 -9.36 8.41 -22.28
N THR A 51 -10.16 8.20 -21.23
CA THR A 51 -11.40 8.96 -21.01
C THR A 51 -11.13 10.44 -20.76
N LEU A 52 -10.13 10.78 -19.94
CA LEU A 52 -9.78 12.17 -19.64
C LEU A 52 -9.23 12.91 -20.87
N ARG A 53 -8.41 12.24 -21.68
CA ARG A 53 -7.99 12.78 -22.99
C ARG A 53 -9.17 13.02 -23.93
N GLY A 54 -10.12 12.09 -23.98
CA GLY A 54 -11.36 12.26 -24.74
C GLY A 54 -12.22 13.44 -24.27
N ALA A 55 -12.11 13.83 -23.00
CA ALA A 55 -12.77 15.00 -22.42
C ALA A 55 -11.98 16.32 -22.62
N GLY A 56 -10.86 16.30 -23.34
CA GLY A 56 -10.02 17.47 -23.62
C GLY A 56 -9.01 17.81 -22.52
N LEU A 57 -8.82 16.94 -21.52
CA LEU A 57 -7.78 17.11 -20.50
C LEU A 57 -6.45 16.52 -21.02
N PRO A 58 -5.37 17.31 -21.12
CA PRO A 58 -4.09 16.88 -21.70
C PRO A 58 -3.27 16.08 -20.68
N LEU A 59 -3.84 15.02 -20.12
CA LEU A 59 -3.16 14.15 -19.17
C LEU A 59 -2.50 12.98 -19.90
N ASN A 60 -1.25 12.70 -19.56
CA ASN A 60 -0.55 11.50 -20.00
C ASN A 60 -0.70 10.37 -18.94
N ASP A 61 -0.30 9.15 -19.29
CA ASP A 61 -0.46 8.00 -18.39
C ASP A 61 0.36 8.13 -17.09
N LYS A 62 1.49 8.85 -17.12
CA LYS A 62 2.30 9.14 -15.93
C LYS A 62 1.59 10.10 -14.99
N ASP A 63 0.88 11.10 -15.52
CA ASP A 63 0.13 12.05 -14.70
C ASP A 63 -0.97 11.34 -13.92
N VAL A 64 -1.68 10.40 -14.55
CA VAL A 64 -2.70 9.57 -13.88
C VAL A 64 -2.07 8.71 -12.79
N ALA A 65 -0.92 8.08 -13.06
CA ALA A 65 -0.20 7.31 -12.05
C ALA A 65 0.24 8.19 -10.85
N VAL A 66 0.74 9.40 -11.11
CA VAL A 66 1.11 10.36 -10.06
C VAL A 66 -0.10 10.77 -9.23
N ILE A 67 -1.24 11.05 -9.86
CA ILE A 67 -2.49 11.39 -9.16
C ILE A 67 -2.92 10.23 -8.25
N LEU A 68 -2.84 8.99 -8.72
CA LEU A 68 -3.16 7.81 -7.89
C LEU A 68 -2.21 7.66 -6.70
N ILE A 69 -0.91 7.91 -6.89
CA ILE A 69 0.07 7.92 -5.80
C ILE A 69 -0.26 9.02 -4.78
N LEU A 70 -0.55 10.23 -5.25
CA LEU A 70 -0.92 11.35 -4.38
C LEU A 70 -2.20 11.05 -3.59
N LEU A 71 -3.20 10.45 -4.22
CA LEU A 71 -4.44 10.03 -3.56
C LEU A 71 -4.16 8.97 -2.49
N TYR A 72 -3.29 8.00 -2.78
CA TYR A 72 -2.88 6.98 -1.83
C TYR A 72 -2.17 7.60 -0.62
N VAL A 73 -1.22 8.50 -0.85
CA VAL A 73 -0.50 9.21 0.22
C VAL A 73 -1.47 10.04 1.07
N ALA A 74 -2.39 10.77 0.44
CA ALA A 74 -3.40 11.54 1.14
C ALA A 74 -4.30 10.65 2.02
N MET A 75 -4.67 9.46 1.55
CA MET A 75 -5.42 8.48 2.33
C MET A 75 -4.63 8.01 3.56
N VAL A 76 -3.35 7.67 3.40
CA VAL A 76 -2.49 7.24 4.52
C VAL A 76 -2.32 8.36 5.55
N LEU A 77 -2.08 9.60 5.11
CA LEU A 77 -2.02 10.77 5.99
C LEU A 77 -3.35 11.01 6.71
N GLY A 78 -4.49 10.83 6.03
CA GLY A 78 -5.81 10.90 6.63
C GLY A 78 -6.00 9.87 7.74
N LEU A 79 -5.56 8.63 7.53
CA LEU A 79 -5.59 7.58 8.57
C LEU A 79 -4.71 7.93 9.77
N ALA A 80 -3.51 8.45 9.52
CA ALA A 80 -2.60 8.90 10.57
C ALA A 80 -3.20 10.08 11.36
N TYR A 81 -3.86 11.02 10.68
CA TYR A 81 -4.55 12.13 11.32
C TYR A 81 -5.72 11.67 12.19
N VAL A 82 -6.54 10.72 11.71
CA VAL A 82 -7.63 10.14 12.52
C VAL A 82 -7.08 9.35 13.71
N ALA A 83 -5.95 8.66 13.57
CA ALA A 83 -5.27 8.00 14.68
C ALA A 83 -4.81 9.01 15.73
N TRP A 84 -4.23 10.13 15.31
CA TRP A 84 -3.83 11.22 16.20
C TRP A 84 -5.03 11.83 16.92
N GLN A 85 -6.10 12.19 16.20
CA GLN A 85 -7.32 12.70 16.85
C GLN A 85 -7.92 11.71 17.86
N ALA A 86 -7.91 10.41 17.57
CA ALA A 86 -8.41 9.40 18.49
C ALA A 86 -7.54 9.28 19.76
N TRP A 87 -6.22 9.42 19.60
CA TRP A 87 -5.28 9.47 20.72
C TRP A 87 -5.54 10.67 21.62
N ASP A 88 -5.68 11.86 21.03
CA ASP A 88 -5.95 13.10 21.75
C ASP A 88 -7.26 13.02 22.56
N ARG A 89 -8.28 12.37 21.99
CA ARG A 89 -9.57 12.11 22.65
C ARG A 89 -9.54 10.95 23.66
N SER A 90 -8.39 10.35 23.92
CA SER A 90 -8.22 9.20 24.82
C SER A 90 -9.03 7.95 24.42
N ASP A 91 -9.49 7.87 23.17
CA ASP A 91 -10.15 6.69 22.60
C ASP A 91 -9.08 5.71 22.09
N MET A 92 -8.45 5.03 23.05
CA MET A 92 -7.33 4.11 22.80
C MET A 92 -7.71 2.96 21.87
N ASP A 93 -8.97 2.53 21.94
CA ASP A 93 -9.48 1.41 21.17
C ASP A 93 -9.59 1.76 19.68
N ARG A 94 -9.99 3.00 19.39
CA ARG A 94 -10.03 3.56 18.05
C ARG A 94 -8.64 3.95 17.56
N ALA A 95 -7.82 4.58 18.40
CA ALA A 95 -6.45 4.95 18.07
C ALA A 95 -5.62 3.75 17.59
N ARG A 96 -5.63 2.64 18.34
CA ARG A 96 -4.93 1.39 17.96
C ARG A 96 -5.35 0.85 16.59
N LEU A 97 -6.64 0.91 16.28
CA LEU A 97 -7.15 0.44 14.99
C LEU A 97 -6.61 1.29 13.83
N TYR A 98 -6.69 2.62 13.95
CA TYR A 98 -6.22 3.52 12.89
C TYR A 98 -4.70 3.54 12.76
N VAL A 99 -3.96 3.38 13.86
CA VAL A 99 -2.50 3.15 13.81
C VAL A 99 -2.20 1.87 13.02
N VAL A 100 -2.83 0.74 13.33
CA VAL A 100 -2.60 -0.51 12.59
C VAL A 100 -2.95 -0.35 11.11
N LYS A 101 -4.04 0.34 10.78
CA LYS A 101 -4.39 0.62 9.38
C LYS A 101 -3.34 1.49 8.70
N ALA A 102 -2.96 2.61 9.31
CA ALA A 102 -1.94 3.50 8.75
C ALA A 102 -0.60 2.78 8.56
N THR A 103 -0.17 1.98 9.54
CA THR A 103 1.03 1.15 9.44
C THR A 103 0.92 0.12 8.32
N LEU A 104 -0.22 -0.58 8.21
CA LEU A 104 -0.43 -1.56 7.15
C LEU A 104 -0.37 -0.92 5.76
N PHE A 105 -1.09 0.18 5.53
CA PHE A 105 -1.04 0.88 4.25
C PHE A 105 0.33 1.49 3.98
N THR A 106 1.10 1.87 5.00
CA THR A 106 2.50 2.30 4.78
C THR A 106 3.41 1.11 4.45
N ALA A 107 3.15 -0.06 5.03
CA ALA A 107 3.96 -1.25 4.84
C ALA A 107 3.72 -1.92 3.48
N LEU A 108 2.53 -1.82 2.90
CA LEU A 108 2.20 -2.47 1.62
C LEU A 108 3.13 -2.06 0.45
N PRO A 109 3.40 -0.76 0.20
CA PRO A 109 4.38 -0.36 -0.82
C PRO A 109 5.78 -0.91 -0.55
N VAL A 110 6.20 -0.94 0.73
CA VAL A 110 7.52 -1.46 1.13
C VAL A 110 7.59 -2.97 0.90
N MET A 111 6.55 -3.72 1.26
CA MET A 111 6.43 -5.15 0.97
C MET A 111 6.53 -5.42 -0.53
N GLY A 112 5.75 -4.69 -1.34
CA GLY A 112 5.78 -4.83 -2.79
C GLY A 112 7.17 -4.55 -3.37
N TRP A 113 7.83 -3.48 -2.91
CA TRP A 113 9.18 -3.14 -3.33
C TRP A 113 10.21 -4.21 -2.97
N LEU A 114 10.25 -4.65 -1.71
CA LEU A 114 11.15 -5.72 -1.25
C LEU A 114 10.93 -7.03 -2.01
N SER A 115 9.67 -7.37 -2.26
CA SER A 115 9.30 -8.60 -2.95
C SER A 115 9.61 -8.56 -4.45
N ILE A 116 9.46 -7.40 -5.10
CA ILE A 116 9.88 -7.23 -6.51
C ILE A 116 11.41 -7.31 -6.63
N GLN A 117 12.17 -6.78 -5.67
CA GLN A 117 13.62 -6.97 -5.63
C GLN A 117 13.99 -8.44 -5.50
N ALA A 118 13.40 -9.14 -4.53
CA ALA A 118 13.62 -10.58 -4.35
C ALA A 118 13.27 -11.38 -5.61
N LEU A 119 12.21 -11.00 -6.33
CA LEU A 119 11.86 -11.60 -7.62
C LEU A 119 12.93 -11.32 -8.68
N ALA A 120 13.40 -10.08 -8.80
CA ALA A 120 14.43 -9.70 -9.77
C ALA A 120 15.74 -10.45 -9.52
N ASP A 121 16.13 -10.63 -8.26
CA ASP A 121 17.34 -11.38 -7.87
C ASP A 121 17.21 -12.89 -8.12
N ALA A 122 15.98 -13.43 -8.06
CA ALA A 122 15.69 -14.84 -8.29
C ALA A 122 15.42 -15.17 -9.77
N TRP A 123 15.20 -14.16 -10.62
CA TRP A 123 14.90 -14.34 -12.04
C TRP A 123 16.20 -14.43 -12.85
N PRO A 124 16.37 -15.48 -13.68
CA PRO A 124 17.60 -15.71 -14.45
C PRO A 124 17.81 -14.72 -15.61
#